data_AF-A0A395XED8-F1
#
_entry.id   AF-A0A395XED8-F1
#
_cell.length_a   1.000
_cell.length_b   1.000
_cell.length_c   1.000
_cell.angle_alpha   90.00
_cell.angle_beta   90.00
_cell.angle_gamma   90.00
#
_symmetry.space_group_name_H-M   'P 1'
#
loop_
_entity.id
_entity.type
_entity.pdbx_description
1 polymer ?
#
loop_
_entity_poly.entity_id
_entity_poly.type
_entity_poly.pdbx_seq_one_letter_code
_entity_poly.pdbx_strand_id
1 'polypeptide(L)'
;MAGWGGARSRSGPAPDPNSERSERRGIPAGLIRLPASGYKYRPKKFPLATYEVMRPVKDPDGGTMLVLDEEATMAWAKREQELWRQLWKLPQAVAWHMPQNRYLELTVALYCRQVRLCETSEAKSADRTTLQRYADTLGLTPQGLKLNGWIIVDDADVKPETTRKKQSDNVIPFPDPRDEWEQLQ
;
A
#
# COMPACT_ATOMS: atom_id res chain seq x y z
N MET A 1 -44.19 -24.49 -1.13
CA MET A 1 -42.89 -24.48 -0.43
C MET A 1 -41.96 -23.51 -1.16
N ALA A 2 -42.03 -22.22 -0.84
CA ALA A 2 -41.17 -21.20 -1.45
C ALA A 2 -39.87 -21.13 -0.65
N GLY A 3 -38.77 -21.59 -1.24
CA GLY A 3 -37.44 -21.57 -0.62
C GLY A 3 -36.96 -20.13 -0.43
N TRP A 4 -36.85 -19.69 0.82
CA TRP A 4 -36.17 -18.44 1.14
C TRP A 4 -34.67 -18.61 0.86
N GLY A 5 -34.17 -17.91 -0.15
CA GLY A 5 -32.74 -17.80 -0.41
C GLY A 5 -32.04 -17.22 0.81
N GLY A 6 -31.05 -17.94 1.35
CA GLY A 6 -30.33 -17.56 2.56
C GLY A 6 -29.77 -16.14 2.52
N ALA A 7 -29.64 -15.53 3.70
CA ALA A 7 -29.07 -14.21 3.89
C ALA A 7 -27.70 -14.13 3.20
N ARG A 8 -27.64 -13.39 2.08
CA ARG A 8 -26.38 -13.12 1.39
C ARG A 8 -25.68 -12.04 2.20
N SER A 9 -24.51 -12.34 2.76
CA SER A 9 -23.81 -11.49 3.72
C SER A 9 -23.48 -10.07 3.23
N ARG A 10 -23.68 -9.75 1.94
CA ARG A 10 -23.41 -8.43 1.34
C ARG A 10 -24.30 -8.18 0.12
N SER A 11 -25.62 -8.00 0.29
CA SER A 11 -26.47 -7.47 -0.79
C SER A 11 -26.43 -5.94 -0.77
N GLY A 12 -25.70 -5.34 -1.70
CA GLY A 12 -25.70 -3.90 -1.96
C GLY A 12 -24.31 -3.29 -2.10
N PRO A 13 -24.18 -2.12 -2.77
CA PRO A 13 -22.94 -1.37 -2.81
C PRO A 13 -22.45 -1.09 -1.39
N ALA A 14 -21.19 -1.42 -1.11
CA ALA A 14 -20.66 -1.20 0.24
C ALA A 14 -20.71 0.29 0.59
N PRO A 15 -21.07 0.66 1.84
CA PRO A 15 -21.37 2.04 2.24
C PRO A 15 -20.25 3.01 1.87
N ASP A 16 -20.64 4.23 1.49
CA ASP A 16 -19.69 5.32 1.25
C ASP A 16 -19.07 5.76 2.58
N PRO A 17 -17.75 5.62 2.78
CA PRO A 17 -17.07 6.01 4.01
C PRO A 17 -17.23 7.50 4.37
N ASN A 18 -17.43 8.37 3.37
CA ASN A 18 -17.50 9.82 3.53
C ASN A 18 -18.93 10.35 3.76
N SER A 19 -19.92 9.46 3.84
CA SER A 19 -21.30 9.88 4.08
C SER A 19 -21.60 10.06 5.57
N GLU A 20 -22.41 11.06 5.91
CA GLU A 20 -22.89 11.29 7.29
C GLU A 20 -23.55 10.03 7.89
N ARG A 21 -24.19 9.21 7.04
CA ARG A 21 -24.79 7.94 7.43
C ARG A 21 -23.74 6.92 7.88
N SER A 22 -22.60 6.86 7.19
CA SER A 22 -21.49 5.98 7.54
C SER A 22 -20.72 6.48 8.76
N GLU A 23 -20.56 7.79 8.91
CA GLU A 23 -20.03 8.42 10.13
C GLU A 23 -20.88 8.08 11.35
N ARG A 24 -22.21 8.23 11.25
CA ARG A 24 -23.15 7.84 12.31
C ARG A 24 -23.09 6.34 12.62
N ARG A 25 -22.69 5.50 11.65
CA ARG A 25 -22.48 4.05 11.82
C ARG A 25 -21.06 3.69 12.29
N GLY A 26 -20.16 4.66 12.47
CA GLY A 26 -18.78 4.43 12.91
C GLY A 26 -17.91 3.68 11.89
N ILE A 27 -18.36 3.53 10.64
CA ILE A 27 -17.62 2.83 9.58
C ILE A 27 -16.23 3.41 9.32
N PRO A 28 -16.03 4.74 9.24
CA PRO A 28 -14.69 5.30 9.01
C PRO A 28 -13.73 5.13 10.21
N ALA A 29 -14.21 4.79 11.40
CA ALA A 29 -13.36 4.56 12.57
C ALA A 29 -12.52 3.28 12.47
N GLY A 30 -12.94 2.31 11.64
CA GLY A 30 -12.19 1.09 11.37
C GLY A 30 -11.22 1.19 10.19
N LEU A 31 -11.14 2.33 9.51
CA LEU A 31 -10.30 2.52 8.33
C LEU A 31 -8.95 3.12 8.71
N ILE A 32 -7.90 2.68 8.02
CA ILE A 32 -6.56 3.25 8.15
C ILE A 32 -6.56 4.60 7.42
N ARG A 33 -6.35 5.67 8.18
CA ARG A 33 -6.21 7.03 7.65
C ARG A 33 -4.80 7.26 7.13
N LEU A 34 -4.68 7.59 5.86
CA LEU A 34 -3.43 7.90 5.18
C LEU A 34 -3.32 9.42 4.96
N PRO A 35 -2.20 10.05 5.33
CA PRO A 35 -2.02 11.50 5.15
C PRO A 35 -1.94 11.87 3.67
N ALA A 36 -2.68 12.90 3.27
CA ALA A 36 -2.65 13.44 1.91
C ALA A 36 -1.25 13.94 1.48
N SER A 37 -0.42 14.41 2.43
CA SER A 37 0.97 14.80 2.14
C SER A 37 1.87 13.65 1.69
N GLY A 38 1.40 12.40 1.84
CA GLY A 38 2.13 11.24 1.39
C GLY A 38 3.20 10.74 2.34
N TYR A 39 4.04 9.85 1.84
CA TYR A 39 5.13 9.26 2.61
C TYR A 39 6.37 10.17 2.58
N LYS A 40 6.87 10.52 3.78
CA LYS A 40 7.93 11.54 3.97
C LYS A 40 9.34 10.98 4.08
N TYR A 41 9.49 9.67 4.26
CA TYR A 41 10.81 9.06 4.43
C TYR A 41 11.42 8.65 3.08
N ARG A 42 12.73 8.40 3.11
CA ARG A 42 13.43 7.88 1.93
C ARG A 42 12.94 6.44 1.65
N PRO A 43 12.46 6.14 0.43
CA PRO A 43 12.13 4.79 0.07
C PRO A 43 13.35 3.88 0.13
N LYS A 44 13.11 2.60 0.41
CA LYS A 44 14.15 1.57 0.36
C LYS A 44 14.73 1.44 -1.05
N LYS A 45 15.89 0.77 -1.15
CA LYS A 45 16.49 0.45 -2.45
C LYS A 45 15.51 -0.38 -3.28
N PHE A 46 15.41 -0.08 -4.57
CA PHE A 46 14.58 -0.84 -5.50
C PHE A 46 14.97 -2.33 -5.43
N PRO A 47 14.03 -3.24 -5.10
CA PRO A 47 14.40 -4.61 -4.71
C PRO A 47 14.54 -5.58 -5.89
N LEU A 48 14.05 -5.23 -7.08
CA LEU A 48 14.15 -6.10 -8.25
C LEU A 48 15.54 -6.01 -8.91
N ALA A 49 16.01 -7.12 -9.44
CA ALA A 49 17.17 -7.16 -10.32
C ALA A 49 16.94 -6.31 -11.58
N THR A 50 18.01 -5.74 -12.14
CA THR A 50 17.95 -4.96 -13.39
C THR A 50 17.33 -5.80 -14.52
N TYR A 51 16.44 -5.17 -15.31
CA TYR A 51 15.85 -5.82 -16.47
C TYR A 51 16.79 -5.70 -17.67
N GLU A 52 17.30 -6.83 -18.15
CA GLU A 52 18.19 -6.90 -19.30
C GLU A 52 17.40 -6.76 -20.59
N VAL A 53 17.69 -5.70 -21.36
CA VAL A 53 17.09 -5.48 -22.68
C VAL A 53 17.99 -6.13 -23.71
N MET A 54 17.45 -7.09 -24.45
CA MET A 54 18.18 -7.80 -25.50
C MET A 54 17.78 -7.26 -26.87
N ARG A 55 18.78 -6.92 -27.69
CA ARG A 55 18.59 -6.48 -29.07
C ARG A 55 18.98 -7.60 -30.04
N PRO A 56 18.13 -7.96 -31.02
CA PRO A 56 18.49 -8.91 -32.05
C PRO A 56 19.52 -8.28 -32.99
N VAL A 57 20.61 -9.00 -33.23
CA VAL A 57 21.67 -8.66 -34.18
C VAL A 57 21.77 -9.79 -35.20
N LYS A 58 21.85 -9.44 -36.49
CA LYS A 58 22.06 -10.43 -37.55
C LYS A 58 23.54 -10.77 -37.64
N ASP A 59 23.85 -12.05 -37.62
CA ASP A 59 25.18 -12.57 -37.84
C ASP A 59 25.55 -12.47 -39.33
N PRO A 60 26.85 -12.43 -39.66
CA PRO A 60 27.33 -12.50 -41.04
C PRO A 60 26.82 -13.75 -41.79
N ASP A 61 26.60 -14.86 -41.08
CA ASP A 61 26.10 -16.13 -41.62
C ASP A 61 24.56 -16.17 -41.74
N GLY A 62 23.87 -15.06 -41.46
CA GLY A 62 22.41 -14.96 -41.52
C GLY A 62 21.66 -15.42 -40.26
N GLY A 63 22.39 -15.84 -39.23
CA GLY A 63 21.85 -16.10 -37.89
C GLY A 63 21.30 -14.83 -37.23
N THR A 64 20.48 -14.98 -36.18
CA THR A 64 20.09 -13.86 -35.30
C THR A 64 20.53 -14.17 -33.88
N MET A 65 21.45 -13.39 -33.36
CA MET A 65 21.90 -13.47 -31.97
C MET A 65 21.24 -12.37 -31.13
N LEU A 66 20.90 -12.68 -29.88
CA LEU A 66 20.43 -11.69 -28.92
C LEU A 66 21.63 -11.14 -28.16
N VAL A 67 21.90 -9.85 -28.30
CA VAL A 67 22.99 -9.17 -27.60
C VAL A 67 22.40 -8.21 -26.57
N LEU A 68 23.03 -8.11 -25.40
CA LEU A 68 22.63 -7.15 -24.38
C LEU A 68 22.76 -5.73 -24.92
N ASP A 69 21.68 -4.98 -24.83
CA ASP A 69 21.66 -3.55 -25.09
C ASP A 69 21.86 -2.82 -23.76
N GLU A 70 23.12 -2.49 -23.45
CA GLU A 70 23.49 -1.86 -22.18
C GLU A 70 22.82 -0.49 -22.01
N GLU A 71 22.72 0.31 -23.07
CA GLU A 71 22.09 1.63 -23.02
C GLU A 71 20.60 1.52 -22.72
N ALA A 72 19.88 0.64 -23.44
CA ALA A 72 18.47 0.41 -23.21
C ALA A 72 18.20 -0.20 -21.82
N THR A 73 19.07 -1.09 -21.36
CA THR A 73 19.04 -1.69 -20.01
C THR A 73 19.18 -0.62 -18.92
N MET A 74 20.13 0.31 -19.09
CA MET A 74 20.33 1.42 -18.16
C MET A 74 19.16 2.41 -18.18
N ALA A 75 18.62 2.72 -19.37
CA ALA A 75 17.44 3.56 -19.51
C ALA A 75 16.20 2.94 -18.83
N TRP A 76 16.03 1.61 -18.96
CA TRP A 76 14.97 0.87 -18.28
C TRP A 76 15.09 0.99 -16.76
N ALA A 77 16.28 0.70 -16.21
CA ALA A 77 16.54 0.77 -14.79
C ALA A 77 16.30 2.18 -14.23
N LYS A 78 16.72 3.21 -14.97
CA LYS A 78 16.50 4.62 -14.60
C LYS A 78 15.00 4.94 -14.50
N ARG A 79 14.20 4.48 -15.46
CA ARG A 79 12.74 4.70 -15.47
C ARG A 79 12.05 3.95 -14.33
N GLU A 80 12.44 2.70 -14.05
CA GLU A 80 11.92 1.93 -12.91
C GLU A 80 12.21 2.64 -11.57
N GLN A 81 13.42 3.17 -11.40
CA GLN A 81 13.79 3.93 -10.21
C GLN A 81 13.04 5.25 -10.07
N GLU A 82 12.72 5.91 -11.18
CA GLU A 82 11.89 7.11 -11.15
C GLU A 82 10.47 6.78 -10.69
N LEU A 83 9.83 5.77 -11.29
CA LEU A 83 8.51 5.29 -10.89
C LEU A 83 8.49 4.86 -9.42
N TRP A 84 9.51 4.14 -8.97
CA TRP A 84 9.66 3.77 -7.57
C TRP A 84 9.66 4.99 -6.65
N ARG A 85 10.47 6.01 -6.96
CA ARG A 85 10.50 7.26 -6.17
C ARG A 85 9.18 8.01 -6.20
N GLN A 86 8.45 7.99 -7.31
CA GLN A 86 7.15 8.65 -7.43
C GLN A 86 6.08 7.93 -6.60
N LEU A 87 5.98 6.61 -6.69
CA LEU A 87 5.01 5.82 -5.92
C LEU A 87 5.22 5.97 -4.42
N TRP A 88 6.47 5.98 -3.97
CA TRP A 88 6.80 6.18 -2.57
C TRP A 88 6.60 7.61 -2.07
N LYS A 89 6.11 8.55 -2.89
CA LYS A 89 5.61 9.85 -2.41
C LYS A 89 4.11 9.84 -2.13
N LEU A 90 3.39 8.80 -2.53
CA LEU A 90 1.94 8.74 -2.40
C LEU A 90 1.50 8.47 -0.95
N PRO A 91 0.26 8.82 -0.56
CA PRO A 91 -0.33 8.44 0.74
C PRO A 91 -0.28 6.95 1.04
N GLN A 92 -0.51 6.11 0.02
CA GLN A 92 -0.49 4.65 0.11
C GLN A 92 0.85 4.10 0.58
N ALA A 93 1.95 4.80 0.29
CA ALA A 93 3.28 4.38 0.70
C ALA A 93 3.48 4.39 2.22
N VAL A 94 2.69 5.18 2.95
CA VAL A 94 2.61 5.09 4.42
C VAL A 94 2.09 3.71 4.84
N ALA A 95 1.04 3.21 4.18
CA ALA A 95 0.51 1.88 4.44
C ALA A 95 1.50 0.78 4.08
N TRP A 96 2.19 0.89 2.94
CA TRP A 96 3.19 -0.11 2.50
C TRP A 96 4.40 -0.18 3.45
N HIS A 97 4.73 0.92 4.13
CA HIS A 97 5.81 0.95 5.11
C HIS A 97 5.47 0.25 6.43
N MET A 98 4.18 0.10 6.75
CA MET A 98 3.74 -0.52 8.00
C MET A 98 4.23 -1.98 8.08
N PRO A 99 4.66 -2.48 9.25
CA PRO A 99 5.17 -3.85 9.39
C PRO A 99 4.22 -4.93 8.87
N GLN A 100 2.92 -4.76 9.07
CA GLN A 100 1.87 -5.69 8.64
C GLN A 100 1.75 -5.80 7.12
N ASN A 101 2.05 -4.71 6.40
CA ASN A 101 1.90 -4.59 4.94
C ASN A 101 3.24 -4.68 4.21
N ARG A 102 4.32 -5.06 4.89
CA ARG A 102 5.67 -5.12 4.31
C ARG A 102 5.75 -6.04 3.09
N TYR A 103 4.89 -7.05 3.01
CA TYR A 103 4.79 -7.96 1.86
C TYR A 103 4.44 -7.23 0.55
N LEU A 104 3.81 -6.05 0.61
CA LEU A 104 3.46 -5.25 -0.57
C LEU A 104 4.67 -4.60 -1.24
N GLU A 105 5.81 -4.46 -0.56
CA GLU A 105 7.01 -3.82 -1.10
C GLU A 105 7.44 -4.44 -2.43
N LEU A 106 7.40 -5.77 -2.52
CA LEU A 106 7.72 -6.49 -3.76
C LEU A 106 6.67 -6.23 -4.85
N THR A 107 5.38 -6.16 -4.48
CA THR A 107 4.29 -5.85 -5.40
C THR A 107 4.39 -4.42 -5.96
N VAL A 108 4.81 -3.44 -5.16
CA VAL A 108 5.08 -2.07 -5.64
C VAL A 108 6.20 -2.09 -6.69
N ALA A 109 7.25 -2.89 -6.48
CA ALA A 109 8.36 -2.95 -7.41
C ALA A 109 7.96 -3.64 -8.72
N LEU A 110 7.17 -4.72 -8.63
CA LEU A 110 6.58 -5.38 -9.80
C LEU A 110 5.62 -4.47 -10.57
N TYR A 111 4.88 -3.61 -9.87
CA TYR A 111 4.05 -2.59 -10.50
C TYR A 111 4.89 -1.60 -11.32
N CYS A 112 6.03 -1.11 -10.80
CA CYS A 112 6.95 -0.27 -11.59
C CYS A 112 7.40 -0.95 -12.89
N ARG A 113 7.78 -2.23 -12.80
CA ARG A 113 8.18 -3.03 -13.98
C ARG A 113 7.03 -3.18 -14.97
N GLN A 114 5.82 -3.42 -14.47
CA GLN A 114 4.64 -3.56 -15.32
C GLN A 114 4.25 -2.26 -16.00
N VAL A 115 4.36 -1.11 -15.32
CA VAL A 115 4.18 0.21 -15.94
C VAL A 115 5.17 0.36 -17.09
N ARG A 116 6.45 0.05 -16.85
CA ARG A 116 7.48 0.17 -17.89
C ARG A 116 7.23 -0.75 -19.09
N LEU A 117 6.79 -1.99 -18.85
CA LEU A 117 6.36 -2.90 -19.92
C LEU A 117 5.21 -2.30 -20.73
N CYS A 118 4.20 -1.75 -20.06
CA CYS A 118 3.04 -1.13 -20.70
C CYS A 118 3.36 0.15 -21.50
N GLU A 119 4.48 0.82 -21.21
CA GLU A 119 4.98 1.97 -21.99
C GLU A 119 5.63 1.56 -23.32
N THR A 120 5.95 0.27 -23.51
CA THR A 120 6.55 -0.23 -24.76
C THR A 120 5.51 -0.47 -25.85
N SER A 121 5.94 -0.42 -27.12
CA SER A 121 5.08 -0.75 -28.27
C SER A 121 4.62 -2.20 -28.27
N GLU A 122 5.40 -3.10 -27.65
CA GLU A 122 5.14 -4.54 -27.58
C GLU A 122 4.17 -4.94 -26.46
N ALA A 123 3.66 -3.97 -25.68
CA ALA A 123 2.79 -4.20 -24.53
C ALA A 123 1.50 -4.94 -24.92
N LYS A 124 1.24 -6.08 -24.26
CA LYS A 124 0.07 -6.93 -24.53
C LYS A 124 -1.14 -6.49 -23.69
N SER A 125 -2.30 -7.07 -23.99
CA SER A 125 -3.52 -6.90 -23.18
C SER A 125 -3.36 -7.51 -21.78
N ALA A 126 -2.64 -8.63 -21.68
CA ALA A 126 -2.32 -9.28 -20.42
C ALA A 126 -1.51 -8.36 -19.48
N ASP A 127 -0.55 -7.61 -20.03
CA ASP A 127 0.29 -6.66 -19.28
C ASP A 127 -0.55 -5.58 -18.60
N ARG A 128 -1.50 -5.01 -19.36
CA ARG A 128 -2.45 -4.00 -18.85
C ARG A 128 -3.38 -4.56 -17.78
N THR A 129 -3.78 -5.82 -17.93
CA THR A 129 -4.61 -6.51 -16.94
C THR A 129 -3.84 -6.75 -15.63
N THR A 130 -2.58 -7.18 -15.73
CA THR A 130 -1.69 -7.34 -14.55
C THR A 130 -1.44 -6.00 -13.86
N LEU A 131 -1.23 -4.94 -14.64
CA LEU A 131 -1.06 -3.59 -14.12
C LEU A 131 -2.24 -3.15 -13.26
N GLN A 132 -3.46 -3.35 -13.76
CA GLN A 132 -4.70 -3.02 -13.04
C GLN A 132 -4.83 -3.81 -11.73
N ARG A 133 -4.55 -5.13 -11.77
CA ARG A 133 -4.63 -5.99 -10.58
C ARG A 133 -3.65 -5.55 -9.49
N TYR A 134 -2.42 -5.20 -9.87
CA TYR A 134 -1.46 -4.64 -8.92
C TYR A 134 -1.91 -3.29 -8.39
N ALA A 135 -2.48 -2.41 -9.23
CA ALA A 135 -3.02 -1.13 -8.78
C ALA A 135 -4.10 -1.31 -7.70
N ASP A 136 -4.99 -2.29 -7.87
CA ASP A 136 -6.01 -2.62 -6.88
C ASP A 136 -5.39 -3.14 -5.58
N THR A 137 -4.47 -4.10 -5.64
CA THR A 137 -3.76 -4.63 -4.45
C THR A 137 -3.02 -3.53 -3.68
N LEU A 138 -2.41 -2.58 -4.40
CA LEU A 138 -1.62 -1.50 -3.82
C LEU A 138 -2.45 -0.32 -3.30
N GLY A 139 -3.78 -0.34 -3.47
CA GLY A 139 -4.64 0.78 -3.07
C GLY A 139 -4.48 2.03 -3.94
N LEU A 140 -4.01 1.87 -5.19
CA LEU A 140 -3.88 2.97 -6.16
C LEU A 140 -5.20 3.29 -6.86
N THR A 141 -6.23 2.47 -6.64
CA THR A 141 -7.57 2.65 -7.20
C THR A 141 -8.60 2.83 -6.07
N PRO A 142 -9.77 3.44 -6.35
CA PRO A 142 -10.85 3.56 -5.36
C PRO A 142 -11.28 2.20 -4.80
N GLN A 143 -11.28 1.16 -5.66
CA GLN A 143 -11.59 -0.21 -5.25
C GLN A 143 -10.51 -0.78 -4.33
N GLY A 144 -9.23 -0.56 -4.66
CA GLY A 144 -8.11 -0.99 -3.84
C GLY A 144 -8.10 -0.32 -2.46
N LEU A 145 -8.33 1.00 -2.41
CA LEU A 145 -8.47 1.72 -1.14
C LEU A 145 -9.57 1.11 -0.27
N LYS A 146 -10.73 0.82 -0.87
CA LYS A 146 -11.86 0.20 -0.18
C LYS A 146 -11.56 -1.22 0.30
N LEU A 147 -10.90 -2.04 -0.51
CA LEU A 147 -10.54 -3.42 -0.15
C LEU A 147 -9.54 -3.47 1.00
N ASN A 148 -8.58 -2.54 0.99
CA ASN A 148 -7.56 -2.45 2.03
C ASN A 148 -8.04 -1.74 3.30
N GLY A 149 -9.26 -1.16 3.27
CA GLY A 149 -9.78 -0.37 4.36
C GLY A 149 -9.00 0.93 4.57
N TRP A 150 -8.50 1.54 3.50
CA TRP A 150 -7.71 2.76 3.53
C TRP A 150 -8.55 3.95 3.08
N ILE A 151 -8.31 5.09 3.73
CA ILE A 151 -8.89 6.37 3.36
C ILE A 151 -7.80 7.44 3.37
N ILE A 152 -7.76 8.28 2.34
CA ILE A 152 -6.85 9.42 2.28
C ILE A 152 -7.57 10.61 2.92
N VAL A 153 -6.94 11.23 3.90
CA VAL A 153 -7.49 12.37 4.65
C VAL A 153 -6.46 13.49 4.70
N ASP A 154 -6.91 14.71 4.99
CA ASP A 154 -6.01 15.83 5.18
C ASP A 154 -5.10 15.58 6.40
N ASP A 155 -3.87 16.10 6.32
CA ASP A 155 -2.86 15.93 7.37
C ASP A 155 -3.35 16.39 8.76
N ALA A 156 -4.25 17.37 8.81
CA ALA A 156 -4.87 17.87 10.04
C ALA A 156 -5.77 16.84 10.75
N ASP A 157 -6.30 15.88 9.99
CA ASP A 157 -7.24 14.84 10.46
C ASP A 157 -6.54 13.53 10.83
N VAL A 158 -5.23 13.41 10.56
CA VAL A 158 -4.40 12.26 10.93
C VAL A 158 -3.93 12.33 12.38
N LYS A 159 -4.50 13.23 13.21
CA LYS A 159 -4.10 13.39 14.62
C LYS A 159 -3.92 12.01 15.25
N PRO A 160 -2.75 11.75 15.87
CA PRO A 160 -2.56 10.47 16.53
C PRO A 160 -3.75 10.32 17.48
N GLU A 161 -4.45 9.19 17.39
CA GLU A 161 -5.30 8.79 18.50
C GLU A 161 -4.35 8.76 19.69
N THR A 162 -4.30 9.86 20.44
CA THR A 162 -3.79 9.86 21.79
C THR A 162 -4.61 8.77 22.41
N THR A 163 -3.98 7.62 22.63
CA THR A 163 -4.53 6.57 23.45
C THR A 163 -4.94 7.30 24.72
N ARG A 164 -6.24 7.63 24.84
CA ARG A 164 -6.81 7.98 26.12
C ARG A 164 -6.46 6.76 26.92
N LYS A 165 -5.44 6.86 27.77
CA LYS A 165 -5.17 5.85 28.79
C LYS A 165 -6.53 5.69 29.45
N LYS A 166 -7.23 4.59 29.13
CA LYS A 166 -8.33 4.14 29.97
C LYS A 166 -7.63 3.96 31.30
N GLN A 167 -7.90 4.87 32.23
CA GLN A 167 -7.52 4.70 33.61
C GLN A 167 -8.03 3.30 33.95
N SER A 168 -7.10 2.37 34.13
CA SER A 168 -7.47 1.01 34.44
C SER A 168 -8.05 1.08 35.85
N ASP A 169 -9.36 0.89 35.99
CA ASP A 169 -10.06 0.84 37.28
C ASP A 169 -9.55 -0.26 38.23
N ASN A 170 -8.54 -1.04 37.81
CA ASN A 170 -7.92 -2.12 38.57
C ASN A 170 -6.45 -1.85 38.98
N VAL A 171 -6.03 -0.59 39.12
CA VAL A 171 -4.75 -0.33 39.82
C VAL A 171 -5.01 -0.50 41.31
N ILE A 172 -4.53 -1.60 41.89
CA ILE A 172 -4.43 -1.75 43.34
C ILE A 172 -3.46 -0.67 43.81
N PRO A 173 -3.89 0.31 44.63
CA PRO A 173 -2.96 1.31 45.16
C PRO A 173 -1.99 0.59 46.09
N PHE A 174 -0.71 0.61 45.74
CA PHE A 174 0.35 0.16 46.62
C PHE A 174 0.68 1.35 47.54
N PRO A 175 0.50 1.22 48.88
CA PRO A 175 0.92 2.28 49.81
C PRO A 175 2.42 2.56 49.63
N ASP A 176 2.81 3.83 49.68
CA ASP A 176 4.21 4.20 49.68
C ASP A 176 4.83 3.71 50.99
N PRO A 177 5.96 2.98 51.00
CA PRO A 177 6.58 2.49 52.23
C PRO A 177 6.81 3.58 53.28
N ARG A 178 6.91 4.85 52.89
CA ARG A 178 6.99 5.98 53.84
C ARG A 178 5.74 6.16 54.69
N ASP A 179 4.55 5.94 54.12
CA ASP A 179 3.27 6.10 54.80
C ASP A 179 3.04 4.98 55.85
N GLU A 180 3.67 3.82 55.67
CA GLU A 180 3.61 2.70 56.63
C GLU A 180 4.49 2.94 57.86
N TRP A 181 5.59 3.69 57.73
CA TRP A 181 6.48 4.01 58.84
C TRP A 181 5.91 5.08 59.78
N GLU A 182 5.15 6.05 59.26
CA GLU A 182 4.52 7.11 60.07
C GLU A 182 3.36 6.59 60.94
N GLN A 183 2.77 5.43 60.58
CA GLN A 183 1.68 4.80 61.35
C GLN A 183 2.19 3.92 62.51
N LEU A 184 3.50 3.69 62.60
CA LEU A 184 4.15 2.85 63.62
C LEU A 184 4.87 3.68 64.72
N GLN A 185 4.74 5.01 64.71
CA GLN A 185 5.19 5.91 65.79
C GLN A 185 4.01 6.43 66.62
#